data_AF-A0A0K8RL28-F1
#
_entry.id   AF-A0A0K8RL28-F1
#
_cell.length_a   1.000
_cell.length_b   1.000
_cell.length_c   1.000
_cell.angle_alpha   90.00
_cell.angle_beta   90.00
_cell.angle_gamma   90.00
#
_symmetry.space_group_name_H-M   'P 1'
#
loop_
_entity.id
_entity.type
_entity.pdbx_description
1 polymer ?
#
loop_
_entity_poly.entity_id
_entity_poly.type
_entity_poly.pdbx_seq_one_letter_code
_entity_poly.pdbx_strand_id
1 'polypeptide(L)'
;MTSHDLAVVIIVSMIYGFTCRVYGDVKDESSVNKSCGRRHLSNAVSARIINGTDAKPGDWPWMVGLYTPDDSFHCGGVLIHPQYVLTAAHCFRG
;
A
#
# COMPACT_ATOMS: atom_id res chain seq x y z
N MET A 1 -17.58 5.90 48.54
CA MET A 1 -18.26 5.50 47.29
C MET A 1 -19.72 5.90 47.39
N THR A 2 -20.02 7.10 46.93
CA THR A 2 -21.39 7.63 46.87
C THR A 2 -22.07 7.15 45.58
N SER A 3 -23.40 7.23 45.51
CA SER A 3 -24.17 6.91 44.30
C SER A 3 -23.69 7.69 43.06
N HIS A 4 -23.22 8.93 43.28
CA HIS A 4 -22.62 9.76 42.23
C HIS A 4 -21.30 9.20 41.69
N ASP A 5 -20.43 8.67 42.56
CA ASP A 5 -19.14 8.09 42.13
C ASP A 5 -19.36 6.85 41.25
N LEU A 6 -20.36 6.03 41.56
CA LEU A 6 -20.72 4.86 40.76
C LEU A 6 -21.29 5.27 39.39
N ALA A 7 -22.10 6.34 39.33
CA ALA A 7 -22.64 6.85 38.08
C ALA A 7 -21.53 7.38 37.14
N VAL A 8 -20.53 8.08 37.69
CA VAL A 8 -19.39 8.59 36.92
C VAL A 8 -18.55 7.44 36.33
N VAL A 9 -18.27 6.40 37.12
CA VAL A 9 -17.50 5.23 36.63
C VAL A 9 -18.23 4.52 35.49
N ILE A 10 -19.55 4.33 35.58
CA ILE A 10 -20.35 3.69 34.53
C ILE A 10 -20.34 4.52 33.24
N ILE A 11 -20.54 5.84 33.33
CA ILE A 11 -20.55 6.74 32.17
C ILE A 11 -19.19 6.73 31.47
N VAL A 12 -18.10 6.83 32.23
CA VAL A 12 -16.74 6.78 31.71
C VAL A 12 -16.50 5.43 31.01
N SER A 13 -16.82 4.30 31.66
CA SER A 13 -16.65 2.98 31.04
C SER A 13 -17.48 2.78 29.77
N MET A 14 -18.70 3.33 29.69
CA MET A 14 -19.50 3.27 28.45
C MET A 14 -18.92 4.14 27.34
N ILE A 15 -18.44 5.35 27.64
CA ILE A 15 -17.81 6.22 26.65
C ILE A 15 -16.52 5.59 26.13
N TYR A 16 -15.63 5.13 27.02
CA TYR A 16 -14.39 4.45 26.64
C TYR A 16 -14.66 3.10 25.94
N GLY A 17 -15.68 2.34 26.38
CA GLY A 17 -16.08 1.09 25.74
C GLY A 17 -16.69 1.30 24.34
N PHE A 18 -17.49 2.35 24.17
CA PHE A 18 -18.11 2.71 22.88
C PHE A 18 -17.07 3.27 21.91
N THR A 19 -16.15 4.15 22.35
CA THR A 19 -15.04 4.60 21.50
C THR A 19 -14.08 3.46 21.17
N CYS A 20 -13.76 2.55 22.09
CA CYS A 20 -13.00 1.35 21.77
C CYS A 20 -13.70 0.48 20.72
N ARG A 21 -15.03 0.36 20.77
CA ARG A 21 -15.80 -0.41 19.78
C ARG A 21 -15.85 0.28 18.42
N VAL A 22 -15.99 1.60 18.38
CA VAL A 22 -15.99 2.39 17.14
C VAL A 22 -14.57 2.47 16.53
N TYR A 23 -13.53 2.60 17.36
CA TYR A 23 -12.13 2.67 16.92
C TYR A 23 -11.56 1.30 16.54
N GLY A 24 -12.10 0.22 17.09
CA GLY A 24 -11.69 -1.16 16.80
C GLY A 24 -12.20 -1.73 15.47
N ASP A 25 -13.08 -1.03 14.74
CA ASP A 25 -13.63 -1.49 13.45
C ASP A 25 -12.98 -0.80 12.24
N VAL A 26 -11.80 -0.20 12.39
CA VAL A 26 -10.85 -0.11 11.26
C VAL A 26 -10.34 -1.53 11.03
N LYS A 27 -11.18 -2.36 10.40
CA LYS A 27 -10.67 -3.51 9.66
C LYS A 27 -9.77 -2.93 8.59
N ASP A 28 -8.48 -2.99 8.87
CA ASP A 28 -7.44 -2.71 7.91
C ASP A 28 -7.66 -3.60 6.68
N GLU A 29 -8.33 -3.06 5.69
CA GLU A 29 -8.41 -3.60 4.34
C GLU A 29 -7.00 -3.66 3.70
N SER A 30 -5.91 -3.29 4.39
CA SER A 30 -4.55 -3.62 3.96
C SER A 30 -4.15 -5.09 4.18
N SER A 31 -5.00 -5.90 4.84
CA SER A 31 -4.81 -7.36 4.93
C SER A 31 -5.59 -8.14 3.86
N VAL A 32 -6.08 -7.49 2.80
CA VAL A 32 -6.38 -8.20 1.54
C VAL A 32 -5.09 -8.90 1.14
N ASN A 33 -5.02 -10.22 1.34
CA ASN A 33 -3.98 -11.15 0.86
C ASN A 33 -2.94 -10.44 -0.02
N LYS A 34 -1.79 -10.03 0.55
CA LYS A 34 -0.69 -9.35 -0.17
C LYS A 34 -0.03 -10.33 -1.14
N SER A 35 -0.79 -10.77 -2.14
CA SER A 35 -0.38 -11.66 -3.20
C SER A 35 0.33 -10.85 -4.27
N CYS A 36 1.52 -11.28 -4.67
CA CYS A 36 2.27 -10.66 -5.75
C CYS A 36 1.64 -10.94 -7.13
N GLY A 37 2.04 -10.17 -8.14
CA GLY A 37 1.69 -10.41 -9.54
C GLY A 37 0.23 -10.13 -9.93
N ARG A 38 -0.60 -9.61 -9.01
CA ARG A 38 -1.98 -9.21 -9.31
C ARG A 38 -2.03 -7.71 -9.61
N ARG A 39 -2.48 -7.38 -10.82
CA ARG A 39 -2.83 -6.00 -11.22
C ARG A 39 -4.35 -5.89 -11.33
N HIS A 40 -4.87 -4.70 -11.08
CA HIS A 40 -6.27 -4.43 -11.40
C HIS A 40 -6.44 -4.61 -12.92
N LEU A 41 -7.44 -5.38 -13.34
CA LEU A 41 -7.68 -5.68 -14.76
C LEU A 41 -8.09 -4.39 -15.47
N SER A 42 -7.13 -3.71 -16.11
CA SER A 42 -7.43 -2.73 -17.15
C SER A 42 -7.55 -3.46 -18.50
N ASN A 43 -8.49 -2.98 -19.32
CA ASN A 43 -8.84 -3.55 -20.63
C ASN A 43 -7.61 -3.99 -21.45
N ALA A 44 -7.77 -5.09 -22.19
CA ALA A 44 -6.78 -5.79 -23.02
C ALA A 44 -5.45 -5.05 -23.27
N VAL A 45 -4.43 -5.40 -22.47
CA VAL A 45 -3.04 -5.07 -22.80
C VAL A 45 -2.66 -5.89 -24.03
N SER A 46 -2.20 -5.22 -25.10
CA SER A 46 -1.65 -5.92 -26.27
C SER A 46 -0.53 -6.85 -25.82
N ALA A 47 -0.54 -8.11 -26.28
CA ALA A 47 0.53 -9.07 -26.03
C ALA A 47 1.89 -8.61 -26.58
N ARG A 48 1.91 -7.58 -27.43
CA ARG A 48 3.11 -7.01 -28.06
C ARG A 48 3.19 -5.51 -27.81
N ILE A 49 4.30 -5.08 -27.22
CA ILE A 49 4.62 -3.66 -26.98
C ILE A 49 5.54 -3.17 -28.12
N ILE A 50 4.96 -2.92 -29.30
CA ILE A 50 5.63 -2.14 -30.34
C ILE A 50 4.92 -0.80 -30.41
N ASN A 51 5.67 0.28 -30.21
CA ASN A 51 5.15 1.64 -30.01
C ASN A 51 4.20 1.82 -28.81
N GLY A 52 3.77 0.73 -28.18
CA GLY A 52 3.08 0.69 -26.90
C GLY A 52 1.86 1.61 -26.80
N THR A 53 1.40 1.75 -25.56
CA THR A 53 0.46 2.78 -25.12
C THR A 53 0.84 3.14 -23.71
N ASP A 54 0.67 4.40 -23.33
CA ASP A 54 0.97 4.83 -21.97
C ASP A 54 0.12 4.07 -20.96
N ALA A 55 0.75 3.59 -19.89
CA ALA A 55 0.08 2.95 -18.77
C ALA A 55 -0.60 4.00 -17.90
N LYS A 56 -1.78 3.67 -17.35
CA LYS A 56 -2.41 4.50 -16.33
C LYS A 56 -1.70 4.32 -14.99
N PRO A 57 -1.73 5.33 -14.10
CA PRO A 57 -1.25 5.17 -12.73
C PRO A 57 -1.87 3.93 -12.07
N GLY A 58 -1.04 3.07 -11.50
CA GLY A 58 -1.46 1.83 -10.83
C GLY A 58 -1.68 0.61 -11.73
N ASP A 59 -1.57 0.73 -13.07
CA ASP A 59 -1.73 -0.42 -13.98
C ASP A 59 -0.68 -1.51 -13.73
N TRP A 60 0.52 -1.12 -13.29
CA TRP A 60 1.63 -2.01 -13.01
C TRP A 60 2.21 -1.68 -11.64
N PRO A 61 1.56 -2.15 -10.55
CA PRO A 61 1.87 -1.69 -9.19
C PRO A 61 3.28 -2.10 -8.70
N TRP A 62 3.93 -3.03 -9.40
CA TRP A 62 5.30 -3.45 -9.14
C TRP A 62 6.35 -2.69 -9.95
N MET A 63 5.98 -1.81 -10.88
CA MET A 63 6.96 -1.03 -11.65
C MET A 63 7.62 0.04 -10.78
N VAL A 64 8.95 0.10 -10.83
CA VAL A 64 9.77 1.05 -10.08
C VAL A 64 10.69 1.82 -11.02
N GLY A 65 10.83 3.13 -10.80
CA GLY A 65 11.88 3.95 -11.40
C GLY A 65 13.02 4.15 -10.40
N LEU A 66 14.25 3.98 -10.87
CA LEU A 66 15.48 4.30 -10.15
C LEU A 66 15.98 5.64 -10.66
N TYR A 67 16.17 6.58 -9.75
CA TYR A 67 16.58 7.95 -10.04
C TYR A 67 17.97 8.22 -9.45
N THR A 68 18.72 9.08 -10.14
CA THR A 68 20.01 9.59 -9.65
C THR A 68 19.79 10.61 -8.51
N PRO A 69 20.85 11.02 -7.79
CA PRO A 69 20.73 12.04 -6.74
C PRO A 69 20.20 13.40 -7.22
N ASP A 70 20.32 13.70 -8.51
CA ASP A 70 19.76 14.88 -9.19
C ASP A 70 18.35 14.67 -9.74
N ASP A 71 17.64 13.63 -9.31
CA ASP A 71 16.26 13.29 -9.68
C ASP A 71 16.08 12.98 -11.18
N SER A 72 17.15 12.53 -11.85
CA SER A 72 17.09 12.08 -13.24
C SER A 72 16.78 10.59 -13.33
N PHE A 73 15.88 10.20 -14.24
CA PHE A 73 15.56 8.79 -14.46
C PHE A 73 16.78 8.04 -15.00
N HIS A 74 17.15 6.93 -14.35
CA HIS A 74 18.33 6.13 -14.70
C HIS A 74 17.96 4.73 -15.19
N CYS A 75 17.18 4.00 -14.41
CA CYS A 75 16.84 2.60 -14.68
C CYS A 75 15.44 2.23 -14.19
N GLY A 76 14.93 1.10 -14.67
CA GLY A 76 13.72 0.47 -14.12
C GLY A 76 14.03 -0.58 -13.04
N GLY A 77 12.99 -1.04 -12.37
CA GLY A 77 13.03 -2.16 -11.44
C GLY A 77 11.65 -2.76 -11.19
N VAL A 78 11.62 -3.87 -10.45
CA VAL A 78 10.40 -4.59 -10.07
C VAL A 78 10.34 -4.78 -8.55
N LEU A 79 9.26 -4.31 -7.92
CA LEU A 79 9.00 -4.57 -6.50
C LEU A 79 8.63 -6.05 -6.30
N ILE A 80 9.48 -6.79 -5.60
CA ILE A 80 9.29 -8.23 -5.32
C ILE A 80 8.87 -8.51 -3.87
N HIS A 81 9.05 -7.52 -2.99
CA HIS A 81 8.71 -7.54 -1.57
C HIS A 81 8.50 -6.09 -1.10
N PRO A 82 7.77 -5.82 -0.01
CA PRO A 82 7.57 -4.46 0.51
C PRO A 82 8.85 -3.62 0.75
N GLN A 83 10.03 -4.26 0.80
CA GLN A 83 11.32 -3.61 1.05
C GLN A 83 12.40 -3.97 0.03
N TYR A 84 12.08 -4.76 -1.01
CA TYR A 84 13.08 -5.22 -1.98
C TYR A 84 12.62 -4.98 -3.41
N VAL A 85 13.51 -4.34 -4.19
CA VAL A 85 13.36 -4.10 -5.63
C VAL A 85 14.44 -4.90 -6.36
N LEU A 86 14.02 -5.66 -7.36
CA LEU A 86 14.90 -6.35 -8.31
C LEU A 86 15.17 -5.47 -9.52
N THR A 87 16.41 -5.43 -9.99
CA THR A 87 16.84 -4.67 -11.18
C THR A 87 18.10 -5.29 -11.80
N ALA A 88 18.58 -4.73 -12.90
CA ALA A 88 19.79 -5.19 -13.56
C ALA A 88 21.06 -4.70 -12.85
N ALA A 89 22.07 -5.56 -12.74
CA ALA A 89 23.34 -5.23 -12.07
C ALA A 89 24.06 -4.04 -12.72
N HIS A 90 23.99 -3.90 -14.05
CA HIS A 90 24.64 -2.82 -14.78
C HIS A 90 24.07 -1.42 -14.46
N CYS A 91 22.89 -1.34 -13.83
CA CYS A 91 22.35 -0.07 -13.36
C CYS A 91 23.18 0.54 -12.21
N PHE A 92 23.97 -0.27 -11.49
CA PHE A 92 24.82 0.21 -10.38
C PHE A 92 26.31 0.18 -10.70
N ARG A 93 26.74 -0.67 -11.64
CA ARG A 93 28.13 -0.76 -12.09
C ARG A 93 28.16 -1.13 -13.58
N GLY A 94 28.42 -0.12 -14.41
CA GLY A 94 28.86 -0.24 -15.79
C GLY A 94 30.25 0.36 -15.91
#